data_AF-A0A7Z6QN50-F1
#
_entry.id   AF-A0A7Z6QN50-F1
#
_cell.length_a   1.000
_cell.length_b   1.000
_cell.length_c   1.000
_cell.angle_alpha   90.00
_cell.angle_beta   90.00
_cell.angle_gamma   90.00
#
_symmetry.space_group_name_H-M   'P 1'
#
loop_
_entity.id
_entity.type
_entity.pdbx_description
1 polymer ?
#
loop_
_entity_poly.entity_id
_entity_poly.type
_entity_poly.pdbx_seq_one_letter_code
_entity_poly.pdbx_strand_id
1 'polypeptide(L)' 'MKNRERAIRDRALLLTDPLISRHRDEVEAERPTTLTAEQYKQLQGYRQDLRDWPESERFPEIEYRPEQPAWLAELIQ' A
#
# COMPACT_ATOMS: atom_id res chain seq x y z
N MET A 1 10.50 17.91 -6.77
CA MET A 1 9.14 17.30 -6.82
C MET A 1 9.22 15.78 -7.02
N LYS A 2 9.77 15.27 -8.12
CA LYS A 2 9.93 13.81 -8.36
C LYS A 2 10.56 13.01 -7.21
N ASN A 3 11.63 13.50 -6.58
CA ASN A 3 12.26 12.81 -5.44
C ASN A 3 11.38 12.77 -4.18
N ARG A 4 10.54 13.80 -3.96
CA ARG A 4 9.59 13.83 -2.85
C ARG A 4 8.51 12.77 -3.04
N GLU A 5 7.98 12.65 -4.26
CA GLU A 5 6.97 11.64 -4.58
C GLU A 5 7.52 10.21 -4.49
N ARG A 6 8.78 10.00 -4.89
CA ARG A 6 9.46 8.72 -4.63
C ARG A 6 9.57 8.42 -3.14
N ALA A 7 9.98 9.39 -2.32
CA ALA A 7 10.05 9.20 -0.87
C ALA A 7 8.66 8.93 -0.24
N ILE A 8 7.59 9.56 -0.73
CA ILE A 8 6.21 9.28 -0.28
C ILE A 8 5.83 7.84 -0.62
N ARG A 9 6.10 7.40 -1.84
CA ARG A 9 5.88 6.03 -2.30
C ARG A 9 6.65 5.02 -1.45
N ASP A 10 7.93 5.25 -1.24
CA ASP A 10 8.78 4.36 -0.42
C ASP A 10 8.28 4.30 1.03
N ARG A 11 7.87 5.44 1.61
CA ARG A 11 7.26 5.49 2.95
C ARG A 11 5.95 4.72 3.02
N ALA A 12 5.07 4.88 2.04
CA ALA A 12 3.80 4.16 1.99
C ALA A 12 4.00 2.64 1.87
N LEU A 13 4.97 2.21 1.04
CA LEU A 13 5.35 0.80 0.94
C LEU A 13 5.95 0.29 2.25
N LEU A 14 6.81 1.06 2.92
CA LEU A 14 7.40 0.67 4.19
C LEU A 14 6.35 0.50 5.30
N LEU A 15 5.43 1.47 5.43
CA LEU A 15 4.37 1.43 6.46
C LEU A 15 3.40 0.27 6.28
N THR A 16 3.16 -0.14 5.03
CA THR A 16 2.20 -1.20 4.71
C THR A 16 2.83 -2.58 4.60
N ASP A 17 4.16 -2.69 4.64
CA ASP A 17 4.88 -3.96 4.54
C ASP A 17 4.56 -4.93 5.68
N PRO A 18 4.56 -4.50 6.97
CA PRO A 18 4.24 -5.38 8.09
C PRO A 18 2.80 -5.90 8.05
N LEU A 19 1.86 -5.13 7.50
CA LEU A 19 0.46 -5.55 7.33
C LEU A 19 0.33 -6.70 6.31
N ILE A 20 1.09 -6.62 5.21
CA ILE A 20 1.13 -7.69 4.21
C ILE A 20 1.77 -8.95 4.77
N SER A 21 2.93 -8.80 5.43
CA SER A 21 3.62 -9.94 6.06
C SER A 21 2.71 -10.62 7.07
N ARG A 22 2.14 -9.85 8.01
CA ARG A 22 1.24 -10.39 9.04
C ARG A 22 0.04 -11.12 8.43
N HIS A 23 -0.60 -10.56 7.42
CA HIS A 23 -1.74 -11.22 6.79
C HIS A 23 -1.33 -12.56 6.15
N ARG A 24 -0.16 -12.63 5.50
CA ARG A 24 0.35 -13.90 4.96
C ARG A 24 0.64 -14.90 6.06
N ASP A 25 1.32 -14.48 7.12
CA ASP A 25 1.63 -15.34 8.28
C ASP A 25 0.34 -15.88 8.94
N GLU A 26 -0.71 -15.04 9.07
CA GLU A 26 -2.01 -15.44 9.61
C GLU A 26 -2.71 -16.46 8.71
N VAL A 27 -2.69 -16.25 7.39
CA VAL A 27 -3.27 -17.19 6.42
C VAL A 27 -2.52 -18.52 6.41
N GLU A 28 -1.19 -18.49 6.38
CA GLU A 28 -0.34 -19.68 6.40
C GLU A 28 -0.48 -20.48 7.71
N ALA A 29 -0.71 -19.79 8.83
CA ALA A 29 -0.97 -20.40 10.12
C ALA A 29 -2.44 -20.83 10.34
N GLU A 30 -3.30 -20.67 9.32
CA GLU A 30 -4.75 -20.93 9.39
C GLU A 30 -5.45 -20.19 10.57
N ARG A 31 -4.97 -18.99 10.89
CA ARG A 31 -5.51 -18.14 11.96
C ARG A 31 -6.51 -17.12 11.43
N PRO A 32 -7.40 -16.58 12.28
CA PRO A 32 -8.19 -15.41 11.93
C PRO A 32 -7.28 -14.26 11.50
N THR A 33 -7.58 -13.65 10.35
CA THR A 33 -6.78 -12.57 9.78
C THR A 33 -7.17 -11.22 10.39
N THR A 34 -6.17 -10.36 10.62
CA THR A 34 -6.39 -8.98 11.09
C THR A 34 -7.07 -8.13 10.03
N LEU A 35 -6.70 -8.34 8.75
CA LEU A 35 -7.34 -7.71 7.60
C LEU A 35 -8.39 -8.65 7.01
N THR A 36 -9.52 -8.11 6.55
CA THR A 36 -10.45 -8.88 5.72
C THR A 36 -9.81 -9.19 4.36
N ALA A 37 -10.29 -10.22 3.67
CA ALA A 37 -9.81 -10.55 2.32
C ALA A 37 -9.96 -9.37 1.34
N GLU A 38 -11.02 -8.57 1.50
CA GLU A 38 -11.24 -7.36 0.70
C GLU A 38 -10.22 -6.26 1.02
N GLN A 39 -9.97 -5.98 2.30
CA GLN A 39 -8.94 -5.01 2.73
C GLN A 39 -7.56 -5.44 2.24
N TYR A 40 -7.22 -6.73 2.36
CA TYR A 40 -5.96 -7.27 1.87
C TYR A 40 -5.81 -7.10 0.36
N LYS A 41 -6.87 -7.38 -0.42
CA LYS A 41 -6.88 -7.17 -1.87
C LYS A 41 -6.71 -5.70 -2.25
N GLN A 42 -7.42 -4.80 -1.57
CA GLN A 42 -7.29 -3.35 -1.77
C GLN A 42 -5.87 -2.87 -1.44
N LEU A 43 -5.26 -3.39 -0.36
CA LEU A 43 -3.89 -3.05 0.03
C LEU A 43 -2.86 -3.49 -1.00
N GLN A 44 -3.02 -4.72 -1.53
CA GLN A 44 -2.13 -5.21 -2.58
C GLN A 44 -2.27 -4.38 -3.86
N GLY A 45 -3.50 -4.04 -4.27
CA GLY A 45 -3.74 -3.14 -5.40
C GLY A 45 -3.09 -1.78 -5.21
N TYR A 46 -3.35 -1.12 -4.08
CA TYR A 46 -2.74 0.17 -3.74
C TYR A 46 -1.20 0.12 -3.76
N ARG A 47 -0.59 -0.94 -3.19
CA ARG A 47 0.87 -1.11 -3.20
C ARG A 47 1.42 -1.34 -4.61
N GLN A 48 0.68 -2.03 -5.47
CA GLN A 48 1.07 -2.25 -6.86
C GLN A 48 0.99 -0.95 -7.65
N ASP A 49 -0.12 -0.21 -7.55
CA ASP A 49 -0.31 1.09 -8.20
C ASP A 49 0.79 2.08 -7.79
N LEU A 50 1.19 2.08 -6.50
CA LEU A 50 2.33 2.88 -6.02
C LEU A 50 3.66 2.49 -6.68
N ARG A 51 3.89 1.21 -6.97
CA ARG A 51 5.13 0.75 -7.62
C ARG A 51 5.15 1.12 -9.10
N ASP A 52 4.00 1.08 -9.75
CA ASP A 52 3.85 1.33 -11.18
C ASP A 52 3.78 2.83 -11.52
N TRP A 53 3.22 3.66 -10.62
CA TRP A 53 3.08 5.10 -10.83
C TRP A 53 4.37 5.86 -11.23
N PRO A 54 5.55 5.62 -10.61
CA PRO A 54 6.82 6.23 -11.00
C PRO A 54 7.31 5.88 -12.40
N GLU A 55 6.85 4.76 -12.98
CA GLU A 55 7.16 4.34 -14.35
C GLU A 55 6.16 4.95 -15.35
N SER A 56 5.03 5.48 -14.87
CA SER A 56 4.05 6.19 -15.69
C SER A 56 4.56 7.56 -16.14
N GLU A 57 4.16 7.97 -17.34
CA GLU A 57 4.38 9.32 -17.88
C GLU A 57 3.75 10.41 -17.01
N ARG A 58 2.73 10.05 -16.22
CA ARG A 58 1.99 10.94 -15.34
C ARG A 58 2.74 11.25 -14.03
N PHE A 59 3.94 10.72 -13.83
CA PHE A 59 4.76 11.01 -12.66
C PHE A 59 5.50 12.36 -12.80
N PRO A 60 5.37 13.32 -11.85
CA PRO A 60 4.96 13.16 -10.45
C PRO A 60 3.61 13.84 -10.11
N GLU A 61 2.67 13.88 -11.05
CA GLU A 61 1.42 14.64 -10.90
C GLU A 61 0.55 14.06 -9.78
N ILE A 62 0.19 14.90 -8.82
CA ILE A 62 -0.53 14.49 -7.60
C ILE A 62 -1.92 13.94 -7.94
N GLU A 63 -2.54 14.42 -9.02
CA GLU A 63 -3.84 13.95 -9.51
C GLU A 63 -3.85 12.47 -9.90
N TYR A 64 -2.67 11.91 -10.23
CA TYR A 64 -2.51 10.51 -10.59
C TYR A 64 -1.81 9.70 -9.49
N ARG A 65 -1.56 10.31 -8.32
CA ARG A 65 -1.01 9.57 -7.20
C ARG A 65 -2.06 8.56 -6.73
N PRO A 66 -1.68 7.28 -6.56
CA PRO A 66 -2.58 6.28 -5.99
C PRO A 66 -3.18 6.76 -4.66
N GLU A 67 -4.49 6.65 -4.53
CA GLU A 67 -5.21 7.07 -3.32
C GLU A 67 -5.12 5.99 -2.26
N GLN A 68 -4.79 6.44 -1.04
CA GLN A 68 -4.73 5.56 0.12
C GLN A 68 -6.15 5.15 0.53
N PRO A 69 -6.43 3.85 0.74
CA PRO A 69 -7.71 3.42 1.30
C PRO A 69 -7.94 4.04 2.68
N ALA A 70 -9.13 4.57 2.94
CA ALA A 70 -9.43 5.30 4.18
C ALA A 70 -9.16 4.48 5.45
N TRP A 71 -9.52 3.20 5.44
CA TRP A 71 -9.28 2.26 6.55
C TRP A 71 -7.79 2.03 6.82
N LEU A 72 -6.91 2.24 5.83
CA LEU A 72 -5.48 2.00 5.99
C LEU A 72 -4.86 3.03 6.93
N ALA A 73 -5.35 4.28 6.89
CA ALA A 73 -4.89 5.35 7.77
C ALA A 73 -5.16 5.06 9.26
N GLU A 74 -6.14 4.20 9.56
CA GLU A 74 -6.43 3.76 10.93
C GLU A 74 -5.43 2.68 11.42
N LEU A 75 -4.73 2.00 10.50
CA LEU A 75 -3.84 0.88 10.79
C LEU A 75 -2.35 1.21 10.71
N ILE A 76 -2.00 2.32 10.07
CA ILE A 76 -0.61 2.81 10.00
C ILE A 76 -0.51 4.15 10.73
N GLN A 77 0.41 4.26 11.69
CA GLN A 77 0.71 5.48 12.44
C GLN A 77 2.05 6.08 12.01
#